data_AF-A0A6M1U0C1-F1
#
_entry.id   AF-A0A6M1U0C1-F1
#
_cell.length_a   1.000
_cell.length_b   1.000
_cell.length_c   1.000
_cell.angle_alpha   90.00
_cell.angle_beta   90.00
_cell.angle_gamma   90.00
#
_symmetry.space_group_name_H-M   'P 1'
#
loop_
_entity.id
_entity.type
_entity.pdbx_description
1 polymer ?
#
loop_
_entity_poly.entity_id
_entity_poly.type
_entity_poly.pdbx_seq_one_letter_code
_entity_poly.pdbx_strand_id
1 'polypeptide(L)'
;MRDYLLYCTYCSAYTLLHSYDKESGTFLGEYSLLHNEYTRNSVILHKFLLAHLGHTLRTIPSKTDEYMNIICTATHFLENDIDKYVEESLEQVRFHEMDRRSEREIGRVQLHIVEHLLQRELESLTNTKAATPAEGQVLLGKELGIKRAIEVLKEVRSDRQFA
;
A
#
# COMPACT_ATOMS: atom_id res chain seq x y z
N MET A 1 13.00 -12.51 18.27
CA MET A 1 11.55 -12.26 18.16
C MET A 1 10.83 -13.33 18.95
N ARG A 2 9.73 -13.00 19.64
CA ARG A 2 8.88 -14.00 20.31
C ARG A 2 7.63 -14.14 19.47
N ASP A 3 7.41 -15.34 19.00
CA ASP A 3 6.20 -15.72 18.28
C ASP A 3 5.17 -16.16 19.32
N TYR A 4 3.91 -16.12 18.93
CA TYR A 4 2.80 -16.51 19.78
C TYR A 4 1.90 -17.46 19.00
N LEU A 5 1.22 -18.30 19.75
CA LEU A 5 0.12 -19.12 19.26
C LEU A 5 -1.15 -18.63 19.95
N LEU A 6 -2.20 -18.45 19.16
CA LEU A 6 -3.54 -18.19 19.68
C LEU A 6 -4.29 -19.51 19.71
N TYR A 7 -4.60 -19.98 20.92
CA TYR A 7 -5.23 -21.28 21.17
C TYR A 7 -6.65 -21.11 21.66
N CYS A 8 -7.58 -21.87 21.09
CA CYS A 8 -8.92 -22.04 21.63
C CYS A 8 -8.99 -23.32 22.46
N THR A 9 -9.30 -23.19 23.75
CA THR A 9 -9.37 -24.34 24.66
C THR A 9 -10.55 -25.27 24.37
N TYR A 10 -11.65 -24.75 23.85
CA TYR A 10 -12.88 -25.52 23.58
C TYR A 10 -12.79 -26.38 22.32
N CYS A 11 -12.30 -25.80 21.23
CA CYS A 11 -12.18 -26.48 19.94
C CYS A 11 -10.87 -27.27 19.78
N SER A 12 -9.93 -27.13 20.74
CA SER A 12 -8.57 -27.63 20.59
C SER A 12 -7.97 -27.26 19.23
N ALA A 13 -8.08 -25.96 18.89
CA ALA A 13 -7.64 -25.40 17.63
C ALA A 13 -6.72 -24.21 17.86
N TYR A 14 -5.75 -24.01 16.97
CA TYR A 14 -4.81 -22.89 17.07
C TYR A 14 -4.53 -22.18 15.74
N THR A 15 -4.04 -20.94 15.84
CA THR A 15 -3.43 -20.18 14.75
C THR A 15 -2.14 -19.53 15.24
N LEU A 16 -1.16 -19.39 14.35
CA LEU A 16 0.14 -18.79 14.60
C LEU A 16 0.09 -17.28 14.43
N LEU A 17 0.71 -16.59 15.38
CA LEU A 17 0.92 -15.16 15.41
C LEU A 17 2.41 -14.92 15.53
N HIS A 18 3.11 -14.79 14.41
CA HIS A 18 4.56 -14.58 14.46
C HIS A 18 4.87 -13.15 14.88
N SER A 19 5.08 -12.30 13.90
CA SER A 19 5.80 -11.05 14.05
C SER A 19 4.85 -9.90 13.73
N TYR A 20 4.65 -8.98 14.67
CA TYR A 20 3.84 -7.79 14.40
C TYR A 20 4.63 -6.79 13.55
N ASP A 21 4.14 -6.53 12.34
CA ASP A 21 4.65 -5.49 11.48
C ASP A 21 3.98 -4.15 11.84
N LYS A 22 4.82 -3.19 12.27
CA LYS A 22 4.37 -1.86 12.70
C LYS A 22 4.00 -0.96 11.52
N GLU A 23 4.54 -1.23 10.33
CA GLU A 23 4.30 -0.40 9.15
C GLU A 23 2.92 -0.70 8.55
N SER A 24 2.58 -1.98 8.41
CA SER A 24 1.25 -2.41 7.95
C SER A 24 0.19 -2.47 9.05
N GLY A 25 0.60 -2.49 10.33
CA GLY A 25 -0.31 -2.67 11.46
C GLY A 25 -0.91 -4.09 11.55
N THR A 26 -0.22 -5.08 10.97
CA THR A 26 -0.70 -6.47 10.89
C THR A 26 0.29 -7.45 11.50
N PHE A 27 -0.19 -8.61 11.95
CA PHE A 27 0.69 -9.72 12.31
C PHE A 27 1.09 -10.48 11.04
N LEU A 28 2.36 -10.88 10.94
CA LEU A 28 2.79 -11.98 10.10
C LEU A 28 2.05 -13.22 10.60
N GLY A 29 1.09 -13.67 9.81
CA GLY A 29 0.21 -14.78 10.11
C GLY A 29 0.86 -16.11 9.76
N GLU A 30 0.07 -17.04 9.26
CA GLU A 30 0.50 -18.39 8.89
C GLU A 30 1.54 -18.42 7.75
N TYR A 31 2.40 -19.44 7.75
CA TYR A 31 3.41 -19.69 6.72
C TYR A 31 2.91 -20.65 5.64
N SER A 32 3.04 -20.26 4.36
CA SER A 32 2.84 -21.16 3.23
C SER A 32 4.14 -21.90 2.89
N LEU A 33 4.06 -23.23 2.85
CA LEU A 33 5.17 -24.07 2.39
C LEU A 33 5.35 -23.96 0.87
N LEU A 34 4.26 -23.84 0.12
CA LEU A 34 4.29 -23.77 -1.35
C LEU A 34 4.99 -22.51 -1.86
N HIS A 35 4.67 -21.37 -1.26
CA HIS A 35 5.21 -20.07 -1.66
C HIS A 35 6.46 -19.66 -0.86
N ASN A 36 6.80 -20.43 0.18
CA ASN A 36 7.91 -20.16 1.09
C ASN A 36 7.84 -18.72 1.68
N GLU A 37 6.62 -18.31 2.05
CA GLU A 37 6.31 -16.95 2.51
C GLU A 37 5.17 -16.96 3.55
N TYR A 38 5.18 -15.95 4.44
CA TYR A 38 4.12 -15.72 5.42
C TYR A 38 2.95 -14.95 4.81
N THR A 39 1.75 -15.25 5.30
CA THR A 39 0.59 -14.36 5.12
C THR A 39 0.89 -13.01 5.76
N ARG A 40 0.77 -11.93 4.96
CA ARG A 40 0.90 -10.54 5.42
C ARG A 40 -0.47 -9.89 5.61
N ASN A 41 -1.45 -10.68 6.02
CA ASN A 41 -2.81 -10.22 6.25
C ASN A 41 -3.34 -10.79 7.56
N SER A 42 -4.30 -10.08 8.15
CA SER A 42 -4.97 -10.50 9.38
C SER A 42 -6.20 -11.39 9.12
N VAL A 43 -6.39 -11.88 7.89
CA VAL A 43 -7.62 -12.60 7.48
C VAL A 43 -7.78 -13.88 8.28
N ILE A 44 -6.73 -14.68 8.42
CA ILE A 44 -6.77 -15.94 9.17
C ILE A 44 -7.06 -15.67 10.64
N LEU A 45 -6.39 -14.68 11.24
CA LEU A 45 -6.65 -14.25 12.61
C LEU A 45 -8.10 -13.80 12.81
N HIS A 46 -8.63 -12.96 11.93
CA HIS A 46 -10.02 -12.50 12.01
C HIS A 46 -11.01 -13.67 11.89
N LYS A 47 -10.78 -14.58 10.95
CA LYS A 47 -11.60 -15.79 10.79
C LYS A 47 -11.52 -16.68 12.03
N PHE A 48 -10.34 -16.82 12.62
CA PHE A 48 -10.16 -17.57 13.86
C PHE A 48 -10.98 -16.94 15.00
N LEU A 49 -10.89 -15.62 15.18
CA LEU A 49 -11.64 -14.92 16.22
C LEU A 49 -13.16 -15.03 16.01
N LEU A 50 -13.63 -14.93 14.77
CA LEU A 50 -15.04 -15.05 14.43
C LEU A 50 -15.58 -16.48 14.63
N ALA A 51 -14.80 -17.49 14.23
CA ALA A 51 -15.18 -18.90 14.40
C ALA A 51 -15.22 -19.34 15.86
N HIS A 52 -14.50 -18.64 16.74
CA HIS A 52 -14.39 -18.97 18.16
C HIS A 52 -15.02 -17.89 19.06
N LEU A 53 -16.03 -17.17 18.56
CA LEU A 53 -16.77 -16.19 19.34
C LEU A 53 -17.39 -16.83 20.59
N GLY A 54 -17.12 -16.24 21.75
CA GLY A 54 -17.59 -16.75 23.04
C GLY A 54 -16.74 -17.88 23.63
N HIS A 55 -15.70 -18.35 22.94
CA HIS A 55 -14.75 -19.32 23.49
C HIS A 55 -13.61 -18.61 24.23
N THR A 56 -13.02 -19.30 25.21
CA THR A 56 -11.82 -18.80 25.89
C THR A 56 -10.60 -19.00 24.99
N LEU A 57 -10.02 -17.88 24.59
CA LEU A 57 -8.80 -17.85 23.79
C LEU A 57 -7.60 -17.52 24.68
N ARG A 58 -6.50 -18.24 24.47
CA ARG A 58 -5.24 -18.04 25.20
C ARG A 58 -4.12 -17.75 24.22
N THR A 59 -3.35 -16.71 24.52
CA THR A 59 -2.09 -16.44 23.82
C THR A 59 -0.96 -17.17 24.53
N ILE A 60 -0.20 -17.95 23.77
CA ILE A 60 0.84 -18.84 24.30
C ILE A 60 2.16 -18.48 23.61
N PRO A 61 3.17 -18.02 24.37
CA PRO A 61 4.44 -17.61 23.79
C PRO A 61 5.26 -18.82 23.32
N SER A 62 6.03 -18.62 22.26
CA SER A 62 6.98 -19.60 21.78
C SER A 62 8.03 -19.94 22.84
N LYS A 63 8.63 -21.14 22.71
CA LYS A 63 9.64 -21.70 23.64
C LYS A 63 9.10 -22.07 25.04
N THR A 64 7.82 -22.40 25.12
CA THR A 64 7.21 -23.02 26.31
C THR A 64 6.83 -24.46 26.00
N ASP A 65 6.84 -25.34 27.01
CA ASP A 65 6.43 -26.74 26.83
C ASP A 65 4.96 -26.83 26.41
N GLU A 66 4.13 -25.90 26.90
CA GLU A 66 2.72 -25.76 26.51
C GLU A 66 2.57 -25.46 25.01
N TYR A 67 3.41 -24.58 24.46
CA TYR A 67 3.44 -24.27 23.03
C TYR A 67 3.72 -25.52 22.18
N MET A 68 4.76 -26.29 22.55
CA MET A 68 5.12 -27.51 21.83
C MET A 68 4.02 -28.57 21.94
N ASN A 69 3.42 -28.72 23.12
CA ASN A 69 2.33 -29.67 23.31
C ASN A 69 1.14 -29.35 22.42
N ILE A 70 0.74 -28.08 22.33
CA ILE A 70 -0.42 -27.66 21.53
C ILE A 70 -0.17 -27.87 20.04
N ILE A 71 1.02 -27.55 19.52
CA ILE A 71 1.33 -27.80 18.10
C ILE A 71 1.23 -29.31 17.77
N CYS A 72 1.63 -30.18 18.69
CA CYS A 72 1.58 -31.62 18.47
C CYS A 72 0.19 -32.24 18.65
N THR A 73 -0.72 -31.59 19.40
CA THR A 73 -1.98 -32.22 19.86
C THR A 73 -3.25 -31.53 19.38
N ALA A 74 -3.19 -30.23 19.10
CA ALA A 74 -4.33 -29.44 18.66
C ALA A 74 -4.39 -29.35 17.13
N THR A 75 -5.56 -29.01 16.62
CA THR A 75 -5.81 -28.83 15.19
C THR A 75 -5.33 -27.46 14.71
N HIS A 76 -4.60 -27.42 13.59
CA HIS A 76 -4.17 -26.16 12.98
C HIS A 76 -5.33 -25.57 12.17
N PHE A 77 -5.76 -24.37 12.53
CA PHE A 77 -6.92 -23.73 11.91
C PHE A 77 -6.62 -23.34 10.46
N LEU A 78 -7.47 -23.81 9.53
CA LEU A 78 -7.39 -23.52 8.09
C LEU A 78 -6.06 -23.93 7.43
N GLU A 79 -5.36 -24.93 7.95
CA GLU A 79 -4.06 -25.39 7.42
C GLU A 79 -4.07 -25.59 5.89
N ASN A 80 -5.11 -26.24 5.36
CA ASN A 80 -5.27 -26.51 3.93
C ASN A 80 -5.52 -25.26 3.06
N ASP A 81 -6.00 -24.17 3.66
CA ASP A 81 -6.34 -22.93 2.93
C ASP A 81 -5.22 -21.87 3.04
N ILE A 82 -4.16 -22.11 3.82
CA ILE A 82 -3.07 -21.14 4.02
C ILE A 82 -2.44 -20.74 2.68
N ASP A 83 -2.16 -21.71 1.80
CA ASP A 83 -1.55 -21.45 0.50
C ASP A 83 -2.40 -20.52 -0.35
N LYS A 84 -3.72 -20.74 -0.35
CA LYS A 84 -4.69 -19.89 -1.06
C LYS A 84 -4.64 -18.44 -0.54
N TYR A 85 -4.60 -18.23 0.77
CA TYR A 85 -4.55 -16.88 1.33
C TYR A 85 -3.22 -16.17 1.06
N VAL A 86 -2.10 -16.92 0.97
CA VAL A 86 -0.81 -16.36 0.55
C VAL A 86 -0.85 -15.94 -0.92
N GLU A 87 -1.41 -16.78 -1.79
CA GLU A 87 -1.60 -16.46 -3.21
C GLU A 87 -2.45 -15.19 -3.40
N GLU A 88 -3.60 -15.11 -2.73
CA GLU A 88 -4.47 -13.92 -2.73
C GLU A 88 -3.73 -12.67 -2.23
N SER A 89 -2.91 -12.81 -1.19
CA SER A 89 -2.10 -11.69 -0.67
C SER A 89 -1.05 -11.23 -1.68
N LEU A 90 -0.42 -12.15 -2.40
CA LEU A 90 0.57 -11.84 -3.44
C LEU A 90 -0.09 -11.14 -4.63
N GLU A 91 -1.27 -11.59 -5.04
CA GLU A 91 -2.06 -10.96 -6.09
C GLU A 91 -2.46 -9.53 -5.73
N GLN A 92 -2.89 -9.28 -4.49
CA GLN A 92 -3.21 -7.94 -4.01
C GLN A 92 -2.00 -7.00 -4.07
N VAL A 93 -0.82 -7.48 -3.64
CA VAL A 93 0.41 -6.68 -3.72
C VAL A 93 0.74 -6.35 -5.18
N ARG A 94 0.67 -7.33 -6.08
CA ARG A 94 0.88 -7.10 -7.52
C ARG A 94 -0.11 -6.12 -8.10
N PHE A 95 -1.39 -6.23 -7.73
CA PHE A 95 -2.43 -5.31 -8.16
C PHE A 95 -2.15 -3.89 -7.68
N HIS A 96 -1.81 -3.70 -6.41
CA HIS A 96 -1.44 -2.40 -5.88
C HIS A 96 -0.19 -1.81 -6.54
N GLU A 97 0.81 -2.63 -6.86
CA GLU A 97 1.98 -2.17 -7.62
C GLU A 97 1.61 -1.75 -9.04
N MET A 98 0.72 -2.49 -9.70
CA MET A 98 0.20 -2.13 -11.03
C MET A 98 -0.61 -0.83 -11.00
N ASP A 99 -1.51 -0.67 -10.02
CA ASP A 99 -2.30 0.54 -9.84
C ASP A 99 -1.40 1.75 -9.59
N ARG A 100 -0.41 1.63 -8.70
CA ARG A 100 0.57 2.71 -8.45
C ARG A 100 1.36 3.07 -9.70
N ARG A 101 1.67 2.11 -10.58
CA ARG A 101 2.32 2.40 -11.88
C ARG A 101 1.35 3.11 -12.82
N SER A 102 0.11 2.64 -12.92
CA SER A 102 -0.93 3.27 -13.74
C SER A 102 -1.21 4.72 -13.30
N GLU A 103 -1.36 4.98 -12.01
CA GLU A 103 -1.53 6.32 -11.46
C GLU A 103 -0.36 7.25 -11.82
N ARG A 104 0.88 6.73 -11.78
CA ARG A 104 2.06 7.49 -12.20
C ARG A 104 2.03 7.82 -13.69
N GLU A 105 1.64 6.87 -14.53
CA GLU A 105 1.50 7.09 -15.98
C GLU A 105 0.42 8.13 -16.28
N ILE A 106 -0.74 8.05 -15.62
CA ILE A 106 -1.81 9.04 -15.71
C ILE A 106 -1.29 10.41 -15.28
N GLY A 107 -0.56 10.50 -14.16
CA GLY A 107 0.05 11.74 -13.69
C GLY A 107 1.03 12.35 -14.70
N ARG A 108 1.85 11.53 -15.37
CA ARG A 108 2.75 11.98 -16.43
C ARG A 108 1.99 12.56 -17.63
N VAL A 109 0.90 11.92 -18.03
CA VAL A 109 0.03 12.42 -19.11
C VAL A 109 -0.62 13.75 -18.70
N GLN A 110 -1.15 13.85 -17.48
CA GLN A 110 -1.75 15.09 -16.97
C GLN A 110 -0.75 16.24 -16.95
N LEU A 111 0.48 16.01 -16.48
CA LEU A 111 1.55 17.02 -16.51
C LEU A 111 1.85 17.48 -17.94
N HIS A 112 1.88 16.56 -18.90
CA HIS A 112 2.13 16.91 -20.30
C HIS A 112 0.99 17.75 -20.91
N ILE A 113 -0.27 17.43 -20.57
CA ILE A 113 -1.43 18.22 -20.99
C ILE A 113 -1.35 19.64 -20.42
N VAL A 114 -1.04 19.78 -19.12
CA VAL A 114 -0.91 21.10 -18.47
C VAL A 114 0.24 21.90 -19.09
N GLU A 115 1.39 21.27 -19.34
CA GLU A 115 2.52 21.92 -20.03
C GLU A 115 2.08 22.47 -21.40
N HIS A 116 1.37 21.66 -22.19
CA HIS A 116 0.89 22.09 -23.51
C HIS A 116 -0.13 23.24 -23.42
N LEU A 117 -1.05 23.20 -22.46
CA LEU A 117 -2.03 24.27 -22.25
C LEU A 117 -1.35 25.58 -21.84
N LEU A 118 -0.35 25.53 -20.95
CA LEU A 118 0.43 26.71 -20.55
C LEU A 118 1.26 27.28 -21.69
N GLN A 119 1.85 26.44 -22.54
CA GLN A 119 2.55 26.89 -23.75
C GLN A 119 1.61 27.63 -24.70
N ARG A 120 0.41 27.09 -24.93
CA ARG A 120 -0.60 27.72 -25.78
C ARG A 120 -1.09 29.05 -25.22
N GLU A 121 -1.31 29.14 -23.90
CA GLU A 121 -1.65 30.39 -23.22
C GLU A 121 -0.52 31.42 -23.33
N LEU A 122 0.74 31.00 -23.20
CA LEU A 122 1.90 31.86 -23.38
C LEU A 122 1.98 32.43 -24.81
N GLU A 123 1.78 31.59 -25.82
CA GLU A 123 1.72 32.02 -27.23
C GLU A 123 0.58 33.01 -27.47
N SER A 124 -0.59 32.77 -26.88
CA SER A 124 -1.74 33.67 -26.97
C SER A 124 -1.45 35.03 -26.32
N LEU A 125 -0.87 35.05 -25.13
CA LEU A 125 -0.50 36.28 -24.42
C LEU A 125 0.57 37.07 -25.16
N THR A 126 1.56 36.41 -25.75
CA THR A 126 2.63 37.06 -26.53
C THR A 126 2.07 37.79 -27.76
N ASN A 127 1.00 37.28 -28.36
CA ASN A 127 0.33 37.89 -29.50
C ASN A 127 -0.67 39.00 -29.13
N THR A 128 -0.97 39.17 -27.83
CA THR A 128 -1.94 40.17 -27.37
C THR A 128 -1.25 41.53 -27.19
N LYS A 129 -1.73 42.56 -27.91
CA LYS A 129 -1.23 43.93 -27.73
C LYS A 129 -1.96 44.62 -26.58
N ALA A 130 -1.21 45.23 -25.67
CA ALA A 130 -1.77 46.07 -24.61
C ALA A 130 -2.39 47.35 -25.19
N ALA A 131 -3.58 47.74 -24.74
CA ALA A 131 -4.20 49.02 -25.11
C ALA A 131 -3.69 50.17 -24.23
N THR A 132 -3.23 49.86 -23.01
CA THR A 132 -2.70 50.85 -22.06
C THR A 132 -1.37 50.41 -21.43
N PRO A 133 -0.55 51.35 -20.93
CA PRO A 133 0.72 51.02 -20.25
C PRO A 133 0.52 50.15 -18.99
N ALA A 134 -0.55 50.38 -18.23
CA ALA A 134 -0.89 49.59 -17.04
C ALA A 134 -1.28 48.15 -17.40
N GLU A 135 -2.06 47.98 -18.47
CA GLU A 135 -2.40 46.66 -19.01
C GLU A 135 -1.16 45.92 -19.54
N GLY A 136 -0.21 46.66 -20.12
CA GLY A 136 1.09 46.11 -20.52
C GLY A 136 1.88 45.51 -19.36
N GLN A 137 1.89 46.17 -18.19
CA GLN A 137 2.56 45.63 -16.99
C GLN A 137 1.86 44.37 -16.45
N VAL A 138 0.52 44.33 -16.50
CA VAL A 138 -0.25 43.14 -16.09
C VAL A 138 0.01 41.96 -17.02
N LEU A 139 0.03 42.20 -18.34
CA LEU A 139 0.34 41.17 -19.34
C LEU A 139 1.75 40.61 -19.15
N LEU A 140 2.73 41.48 -18.89
CA LEU A 140 4.12 41.08 -18.61
C LEU A 140 4.22 40.23 -17.34
N GLY A 141 3.48 40.58 -16.28
CA GLY A 141 3.40 39.79 -15.06
C GLY A 141 2.79 38.40 -15.27
N LYS A 142 1.73 38.31 -16.08
CA LYS A 142 1.12 37.03 -16.46
C LYS A 142 2.07 36.17 -17.29
N GLU A 143 2.78 36.76 -18.24
CA GLU A 143 3.77 36.08 -19.07
C GLU A 143 4.91 35.49 -18.22
N LEU A 144 5.46 36.28 -17.28
CA LEU A 144 6.48 35.81 -16.35
C LEU A 144 5.96 34.69 -15.43
N GLY A 145 4.72 34.80 -14.95
CA GLY A 145 4.09 33.77 -14.13
C GLY A 145 3.95 32.44 -14.87
N ILE A 146 3.53 32.47 -16.13
CA ILE A 146 3.40 31.26 -16.96
C ILE A 146 4.77 30.67 -17.29
N LYS A 147 5.77 31.49 -17.63
CA LYS A 147 7.14 31.00 -17.85
C LYS A 147 7.68 30.30 -16.59
N ARG A 148 7.45 30.88 -15.41
CA ARG A 148 7.86 30.26 -14.14
C ARG A 148 7.11 28.96 -13.87
N ALA A 149 5.80 28.91 -14.16
CA ALA A 149 5.02 27.68 -14.03
C ALA A 149 5.54 26.55 -14.94
N ILE A 150 5.93 26.87 -16.18
CA ILE A 150 6.53 25.92 -17.12
C ILE A 150 7.90 25.43 -16.60
N GLU A 151 8.73 26.31 -16.03
CA GLU A 151 10.00 25.92 -15.41
C GLU A 151 9.79 24.94 -14.25
N VAL A 152 8.85 25.23 -13.35
CA VAL A 152 8.52 24.35 -12.23
C VAL A 152 8.04 22.98 -12.72
N LEU A 153 7.21 22.93 -13.77
CA LEU A 153 6.77 21.66 -14.36
C LEU A 153 7.95 20.85 -14.94
N LYS A 154 8.93 21.53 -15.56
CA LYS A 154 10.14 20.88 -16.07
C LYS A 154 11.03 20.35 -14.94
N GLU A 155 11.17 21.11 -13.85
CA GLU A 155 11.88 20.68 -12.65
C GLU A 155 11.24 19.41 -12.07
N VAL A 156 9.92 19.41 -11.83
CA VAL A 156 9.16 18.25 -11.33
C VAL A 156 9.28 17.03 -12.24
N ARG A 157 9.32 17.24 -13.56
CA ARG A 157 9.52 16.15 -14.54
C ARG A 157 10.94 15.59 -14.53
N SER A 158 11.94 16.43 -14.23
CA SER A 158 13.35 16.04 -14.18
C SER A 158 13.75 15.35 -12.88
N ASP A 159 12.95 15.51 -11.83
CA ASP A 159 13.22 14.93 -10.53
C ASP A 159 13.04 13.41 -10.53
N ARG A 160 14.16 12.70 -10.37
CA ARG A 160 14.21 11.22 -10.35
C ARG A 160 13.49 10.60 -9.16
N GLN A 161 13.06 11.39 -8.17
CA GLN A 161 12.25 10.91 -7.04
C GLN A 161 10.81 10.53 -7.47
N PHE A 162 10.34 11.03 -8.62
CA PHE A 162 9.04 10.67 -9.20
C PHE A 162 9.15 9.71 -10.40
N ALA A 163 10.35 9.16 -10.64
CA ALA A 163 10.63 8.20 -11.72
C ALA A 163 10.15 6.78 -11.39
#